data_AF-A0A0S9Q158-F1
#
_entry.id   AF-A0A0S9Q158-F1
#
_cell.length_a   1.000
_cell.length_b   1.000
_cell.length_c   1.000
_cell.angle_alpha   90.00
_cell.angle_beta   90.00
_cell.angle_gamma   90.00
#
_symmetry.space_group_name_H-M   'P 1'
#
loop_
_entity.id
_entity.type
_entity.pdbx_description
1 polymer ?
#
loop_
_entity_poly.entity_id
_entity_poly.type
_entity_poly.pdbx_seq_one_letter_code
_entity_poly.pdbx_strand_id
1 'polypeptide(L)'
;MPGRPVPDRPAAAPLAVPGLLPGAERVLAAHGPALPQPDQLCGPFAAALALHAVLASPASTRAAPPASTRAAAPAATQGPAPSPADPAVPSATAIAVAAGTAIWPHDVADWRPEGAPLLRTGWDELPRAAALEHSGTDATGLLRGVEAAAGDRVVVVPVPGSALDAGALGALLERLRAAGRPVGVVANVRTGPISPPGATWDVGHFVVLLAHDPEGGSGPGSESGGRALVGDTYAELGAPGLPPGCRWVAVEALAEALAAPPGRGLLLLAGHEDEAAVAGLVDDAGLPRGVWAT
;
A
#
# COMPACT_ATOMS: atom_id res chain seq x y z
N MET A 1 24.48 20.56 33.48
CA MET A 1 25.15 20.29 32.19
C MET A 1 24.12 20.51 31.09
N PRO A 2 24.15 21.65 30.37
CA PRO A 2 23.26 21.87 29.23
C PRO A 2 23.53 20.83 28.13
N GLY A 3 22.47 20.17 27.64
CA GLY A 3 22.55 19.11 26.64
C GLY A 3 23.18 19.63 25.35
N ARG A 4 24.21 18.93 24.88
CA ARG A 4 24.87 19.21 23.60
C ARG A 4 23.82 19.01 22.48
N PRO A 5 23.57 19.98 21.60
CA PRO A 5 22.60 19.81 20.52
C PRO A 5 23.00 18.60 19.66
N VAL A 6 22.05 17.70 19.42
CA VAL A 6 22.22 16.57 18.50
C VAL A 6 22.40 17.19 17.11
N PRO A 7 23.49 16.89 16.39
CA PRO A 7 23.70 17.43 15.06
C PRO A 7 22.53 17.03 14.15
N ASP A 8 22.00 17.98 13.39
CA ASP A 8 20.97 17.75 12.39
C ASP A 8 21.42 16.60 11.48
N ARG A 9 20.66 15.50 11.50
CA ARG A 9 20.89 14.36 10.62
C ARG A 9 20.64 14.88 9.20
N PRO A 10 21.62 14.82 8.28
CA PRO A 10 21.41 15.28 6.91
C PRO A 10 20.21 14.54 6.33
N ALA A 11 19.34 15.27 5.63
CA ALA A 11 18.25 14.68 4.87
C ALA A 11 18.84 13.63 3.93
N ALA A 12 18.48 12.37 4.12
CA ALA A 12 18.95 11.29 3.27
C ALA A 12 18.55 11.59 1.82
N ALA A 13 19.49 11.40 0.88
CA ALA A 13 19.17 11.48 -0.53
C ALA A 13 17.99 10.52 -0.84
N PRO A 14 17.02 10.93 -1.67
CA PRO A 14 15.89 10.08 -2.00
C PRO A 14 16.40 8.77 -2.59
N LEU A 15 16.03 7.65 -1.97
CA LEU A 15 16.35 6.32 -2.46
C LEU A 15 15.64 6.12 -3.81
N ALA A 16 16.44 5.93 -4.86
CA ALA A 16 15.92 5.51 -6.15
C ALA A 16 15.49 4.04 -6.04
N VAL A 17 14.19 3.81 -5.94
CA VAL A 17 13.60 2.47 -6.00
C VAL A 17 13.47 2.10 -7.49
N PRO A 18 14.21 1.11 -8.01
CA PRO A 18 14.05 0.67 -9.38
C PRO A 18 12.68 0.02 -9.58
N GLY A 19 12.13 0.15 -10.79
CA GLY A 19 10.92 -0.59 -11.18
C GLY A 19 9.62 -0.14 -10.52
N LEU A 20 9.54 1.10 -9.99
CA LEU A 20 8.30 1.65 -9.44
C LEU A 20 7.14 1.51 -10.43
N LEU A 21 5.98 1.14 -9.89
CA LEU A 21 4.72 1.22 -10.62
C LEU A 21 4.34 2.69 -10.83
N PRO A 22 3.67 3.05 -11.93
CA PRO A 22 3.28 4.43 -12.16
C PRO A 22 2.37 4.95 -11.03
N GLY A 23 2.74 6.09 -10.43
CA GLY A 23 2.03 6.68 -9.29
C GLY A 23 2.54 6.23 -7.92
N ALA A 24 3.38 5.19 -7.85
CA ALA A 24 3.90 4.67 -6.57
C ALA A 24 4.79 5.67 -5.82
N GLU A 25 5.36 6.67 -6.51
CA GLU A 25 6.09 7.77 -5.88
C GLU A 25 5.22 8.58 -4.91
N ARG A 26 3.94 8.78 -5.25
CA ARG A 26 2.98 9.47 -4.37
C ARG A 26 2.56 8.59 -3.20
N VAL A 27 2.38 7.30 -3.46
CA VAL A 27 2.11 6.32 -2.40
C VAL A 27 3.26 6.29 -1.40
N LEU A 28 4.52 6.22 -1.87
CA LEU A 28 5.71 6.26 -1.04
C LEU A 28 5.83 7.55 -0.22
N ALA A 29 5.51 8.70 -0.83
CA ALA A 29 5.54 9.99 -0.13
C ALA A 29 4.49 10.06 1.00
N ALA A 30 3.34 9.41 0.83
CA ALA A 30 2.27 9.35 1.83
C ALA A 30 2.46 8.25 2.89
N HIS A 31 3.11 7.14 2.51
CA HIS A 31 3.22 5.92 3.33
C HIS A 31 3.95 6.16 4.65
N GLY A 32 5.18 6.67 4.62
CA GLY A 32 5.98 6.90 5.84
C GLY A 32 5.29 7.81 6.86
N PRO A 33 4.80 9.00 6.47
CA PRO A 33 4.08 9.90 7.39
C PRO A 33 2.75 9.35 7.92
N ALA A 34 2.11 8.41 7.21
CA ALA A 34 0.84 7.81 7.64
C ALA A 34 1.03 6.69 8.67
N LEU A 35 2.25 6.15 8.80
CA LEU A 35 2.55 5.15 9.80
C LEU A 35 2.70 5.77 11.20
N PRO A 36 2.38 5.01 12.27
CA PRO A 36 1.80 3.65 12.26
C PRO A 36 0.30 3.62 11.91
N GLN A 37 -0.19 2.52 11.31
CA GLN A 37 -1.62 2.34 11.05
C GLN A 37 -2.44 2.16 12.34
N PRO A 38 -3.74 2.48 12.34
CA PRO A 38 -4.66 1.95 13.35
C PRO A 38 -4.86 0.43 13.22
N ASP A 39 -4.95 -0.27 14.34
CA ASP A 39 -5.18 -1.71 14.39
C ASP A 39 -6.50 -2.12 13.74
N GLN A 40 -6.50 -3.31 13.12
CA GLN A 40 -7.63 -3.91 12.41
C GLN A 40 -8.12 -3.10 11.19
N LEU A 41 -7.39 -2.06 10.77
CA LEU A 41 -7.71 -1.23 9.61
C LEU A 41 -6.72 -1.41 8.44
N CYS A 42 -5.98 -2.52 8.35
CA CYS A 42 -4.95 -2.69 7.32
C CYS A 42 -5.49 -2.59 5.89
N GLY A 43 -6.69 -3.14 5.62
CA GLY A 43 -7.37 -3.00 4.33
C GLY A 43 -7.66 -1.53 3.98
N PRO A 44 -8.50 -0.83 4.78
CA PRO A 44 -8.79 0.58 4.56
C PRO A 44 -7.56 1.49 4.54
N PHE A 45 -6.53 1.20 5.35
CA PHE A 45 -5.27 1.94 5.38
C PHE A 45 -4.46 1.74 4.10
N ALA A 46 -4.25 0.48 3.66
CA ALA A 46 -3.55 0.18 2.42
C ALA A 46 -4.29 0.79 1.20
N ALA A 47 -5.62 0.75 1.20
CA ALA A 47 -6.43 1.37 0.16
C ALA A 47 -6.31 2.90 0.14
N ALA A 48 -6.36 3.57 1.31
CA ALA A 48 -6.13 5.02 1.39
C ALA A 48 -4.76 5.41 0.82
N LEU A 49 -3.73 4.62 1.11
CA LEU A 49 -2.39 4.83 0.55
C LEU A 49 -2.36 4.61 -0.97
N ALA A 50 -2.93 3.51 -1.46
CA ALA A 50 -3.00 3.21 -2.89
C ALA A 50 -3.78 4.27 -3.69
N LEU A 51 -4.77 4.93 -3.08
CA LEU A 51 -5.51 6.02 -3.71
C LEU A 51 -4.62 7.22 -4.06
N HIS A 52 -3.51 7.46 -3.35
CA HIS A 52 -2.54 8.49 -3.75
C HIS A 52 -1.89 8.22 -5.11
N ALA A 53 -1.86 6.96 -5.57
CA ALA A 53 -1.37 6.64 -6.91
C ALA A 53 -2.29 7.22 -7.98
N VAL A 54 -3.61 7.27 -7.78
CA VAL A 54 -4.58 7.60 -8.84
C VAL A 54 -5.27 8.95 -8.64
N LEU A 55 -5.49 9.37 -7.39
CA LEU A 55 -6.05 10.66 -7.07
C LEU A 55 -4.93 11.70 -7.05
N ALA A 56 -4.75 12.41 -8.15
CA ALA A 56 -3.79 13.50 -8.22
C ALA A 56 -4.17 14.62 -7.24
N SER A 57 -3.19 15.17 -6.53
CA SER A 57 -3.39 16.47 -5.90
C SER A 57 -3.62 17.50 -7.00
N PRO A 58 -4.69 18.32 -6.94
CA PRO A 58 -5.04 19.28 -7.99
C PRO A 58 -3.94 20.31 -8.31
N ALA A 59 -2.92 20.42 -7.45
CA ALA A 59 -1.76 21.27 -7.64
C ALA A 59 -0.78 20.79 -8.73
N SER A 60 -0.79 19.52 -9.14
CA SER A 60 0.18 18.98 -10.12
C SER A 60 -0.19 19.23 -11.58
N THR A 61 -1.45 19.55 -11.87
CA THR A 61 -1.94 19.71 -13.26
C THR A 61 -1.69 21.09 -13.85
N ARG A 62 -1.10 22.02 -13.09
CA ARG A 62 -0.65 23.32 -13.62
C ARG A 62 0.85 23.25 -13.83
N ALA A 63 1.27 22.83 -15.03
CA ALA A 63 2.59 23.17 -15.55
C ALA A 63 2.72 24.70 -15.51
N ALA A 64 3.35 25.22 -14.45
CA ALA A 64 3.65 26.62 -14.35
C ALA A 64 4.61 26.97 -15.50
N PRO A 65 4.36 28.04 -16.28
CA PRO A 65 5.35 28.54 -17.23
C PRO A 65 6.65 28.87 -16.48
N PRO A 66 7.83 28.76 -17.12
CA PRO A 66 9.12 28.94 -16.45
C PRO A 66 9.19 30.34 -15.83
N ALA A 67 9.14 30.40 -14.50
CA ALA A 67 9.25 31.63 -13.75
C ALA A 67 10.71 32.08 -13.67
N SER A 68 10.92 33.35 -14.04
CA SER A 68 12.17 34.09 -14.02
C SER A 68 12.85 34.07 -12.64
N THR A 69 14.17 33.85 -12.64
CA THR A 69 15.04 33.83 -11.47
C THR A 69 15.09 35.19 -10.77
N ARG A 70 14.59 35.25 -9.54
CA ARG A 70 14.91 36.32 -8.59
C ARG A 70 15.37 35.71 -7.26
N ALA A 71 16.57 36.10 -6.84
CA ALA A 71 17.21 35.63 -5.61
C ALA A 71 16.44 36.12 -4.37
N ALA A 72 16.16 35.21 -3.43
CA ALA A 72 15.58 35.51 -2.14
C ALA A 72 16.48 35.01 -1.00
N ALA A 73 16.48 35.81 0.07
CA ALA A 73 17.31 35.73 1.27
C ALA A 73 16.95 34.54 2.20
N PRO A 74 17.83 34.14 3.14
CA PRO A 74 17.63 32.95 3.96
C PRO A 74 16.59 33.19 5.06
N ALA A 75 15.56 32.33 5.09
CA ALA A 75 14.55 32.28 6.15
C ALA A 75 14.91 31.20 7.19
N ALA A 76 14.61 31.50 8.45
CA ALA A 76 14.87 30.66 9.61
C ALA A 76 14.12 29.31 9.55
N THR A 77 14.82 28.26 9.97
CA THR A 77 14.36 26.87 10.05
C THR A 77 13.33 26.68 11.18
N GLN A 78 12.04 26.80 10.83
CA GLN A 78 10.98 26.05 11.51
C GLN A 78 10.92 24.67 10.85
N GLY A 79 11.03 23.60 11.63
CA GLY A 79 10.82 22.25 11.11
C GLY A 79 9.45 22.15 10.44
N PRO A 80 9.30 21.39 9.33
CA PRO A 80 8.06 21.35 8.59
C PRO A 80 6.95 20.82 9.49
N ALA A 81 5.89 21.61 9.67
CA ALA A 81 4.63 21.10 10.17
C ALA A 81 4.21 19.91 9.28
N PRO A 82 3.58 18.85 9.84
CA PRO A 82 3.07 17.76 9.03
C PRO A 82 2.19 18.35 7.93
N SER A 83 2.52 18.03 6.68
CA SER A 83 1.74 18.51 5.53
C SER A 83 0.29 18.09 5.77
N PRO A 84 -0.69 19.00 5.66
CA PRO A 84 -2.08 18.63 5.83
C PRO A 84 -2.42 17.50 4.85
N ALA A 85 -3.11 16.47 5.35
CA ALA A 85 -3.57 15.36 4.53
C ALA A 85 -4.27 15.91 3.27
N ASP A 86 -4.00 15.30 2.11
CA ASP A 86 -4.62 15.72 0.85
C ASP A 86 -6.15 15.51 0.97
N PRO A 87 -6.97 16.58 1.01
CA PRO A 87 -8.41 16.44 1.19
C PRO A 87 -9.08 15.68 0.03
N ALA A 88 -8.38 15.49 -1.09
CA ALA A 88 -8.88 14.69 -2.21
C ALA A 88 -8.86 13.19 -1.93
N VAL A 89 -8.01 12.70 -1.02
CA VAL A 89 -7.88 11.28 -0.70
C VAL A 89 -8.68 10.96 0.58
N PRO A 90 -9.67 10.06 0.51
CA PRO A 90 -10.40 9.61 1.69
C PRO A 90 -9.48 9.04 2.76
N SER A 91 -9.77 9.31 4.04
CA SER A 91 -9.02 8.73 5.15
C SER A 91 -9.29 7.23 5.27
N ALA A 92 -8.37 6.51 5.93
CA ALA A 92 -8.56 5.08 6.25
C ALA A 92 -9.86 4.84 7.03
N THR A 93 -10.20 5.72 7.99
CA THR A 93 -11.47 5.62 8.75
C THR A 93 -12.69 5.81 7.85
N ALA A 94 -12.67 6.77 6.92
CA ALA A 94 -13.78 6.98 5.99
C ALA A 94 -14.00 5.76 5.08
N ILE A 95 -12.91 5.17 4.58
CA ILE A 95 -12.97 3.92 3.80
C ILE A 95 -13.49 2.77 4.68
N ALA A 96 -13.04 2.66 5.94
CA ALA A 96 -13.47 1.61 6.86
C ALA A 96 -14.98 1.66 7.16
N VAL A 97 -15.51 2.86 7.42
CA VAL A 97 -16.95 3.08 7.60
C VAL A 97 -17.72 2.65 6.35
N ALA A 98 -17.27 3.09 5.17
CA ALA A 98 -17.92 2.75 3.91
C ALA A 98 -17.80 1.25 3.54
N ALA A 99 -16.71 0.60 3.96
CA ALA A 99 -16.45 -0.82 3.74
C ALA A 99 -17.24 -1.74 4.69
N GLY A 100 -17.89 -1.19 5.71
CA GLY A 100 -18.56 -1.97 6.74
C GLY A 100 -17.59 -2.69 7.67
N THR A 101 -16.37 -2.16 7.84
CA THR A 101 -15.36 -2.71 8.76
C THR A 101 -15.92 -2.84 10.17
N ALA A 102 -15.70 -3.99 10.81
CA ALA A 102 -16.11 -4.23 12.19
C ALA A 102 -14.91 -4.51 13.09
N ILE A 103 -14.90 -3.90 14.28
CA ILE A 103 -13.77 -3.97 15.21
C ILE A 103 -14.00 -5.05 16.26
N TRP A 104 -13.04 -5.96 16.40
CA TRP A 104 -12.92 -6.80 17.57
C TRP A 104 -12.41 -5.97 18.75
N PRO A 105 -13.16 -5.86 19.86
CA PRO A 105 -12.83 -4.91 20.94
C PRO A 105 -11.63 -5.33 21.77
N HIS A 106 -11.23 -6.60 21.72
CA HIS A 106 -10.12 -7.14 22.50
C HIS A 106 -8.81 -7.03 21.74
N ASP A 107 -7.73 -6.87 22.49
CA ASP A 107 -6.40 -6.96 21.92
C ASP A 107 -6.02 -8.42 21.67
N VAL A 108 -5.49 -8.69 20.48
CA VAL A 108 -4.96 -9.99 20.08
C VAL A 108 -3.53 -9.73 19.62
N ALA A 109 -2.56 -9.93 20.51
CA ALA A 109 -1.17 -9.59 20.26
C ALA A 109 -0.61 -10.24 18.99
N ASP A 110 -1.01 -11.49 18.72
CA ASP A 110 -0.59 -12.27 17.55
C ASP A 110 -1.09 -11.71 16.20
N TRP A 111 -1.93 -10.68 16.21
CA TRP A 111 -2.37 -10.00 14.99
C TRP A 111 -1.41 -8.93 14.51
N ARG A 112 -0.41 -8.59 15.31
CA ARG A 112 0.62 -7.62 14.99
C ARG A 112 1.99 -8.28 14.94
N PRO A 113 2.93 -7.74 14.14
CA PRO A 113 4.34 -8.02 14.29
C PRO A 113 4.85 -7.66 15.69
N GLU A 114 5.90 -8.34 16.13
CA GLU A 114 6.57 -8.01 17.39
C GLU A 114 7.02 -6.54 17.42
N GLY A 115 6.75 -5.85 18.52
CA GLY A 115 7.11 -4.45 18.72
C GLY A 115 6.12 -3.42 18.16
N ALA A 116 5.18 -3.83 17.29
CA ALA A 116 4.19 -2.91 16.75
C ALA A 116 3.20 -2.43 17.83
N PRO A 117 2.94 -1.11 17.92
CA PRO A 117 2.07 -0.55 18.94
C PRO A 117 0.60 -0.89 18.68
N LEU A 118 -0.19 -0.94 19.75
CA LEU A 118 -1.66 -1.00 19.66
C LEU A 118 -2.24 0.42 19.51
N LEU A 119 -2.87 0.70 18.38
CA LEU A 119 -3.46 1.98 18.03
C LEU A 119 -4.93 1.84 17.67
N ARG A 120 -5.78 2.56 18.40
CA ARG A 120 -7.24 2.44 18.29
C ARG A 120 -7.91 3.67 17.68
N THR A 121 -7.14 4.53 17.02
CA THR A 121 -7.67 5.75 16.38
C THR A 121 -8.75 5.38 15.35
N GLY A 122 -9.92 6.00 15.43
CA GLY A 122 -11.07 5.75 14.55
C GLY A 122 -11.92 4.53 14.91
N TRP A 123 -11.55 3.74 15.93
CA TRP A 123 -12.35 2.60 16.39
C TRP A 123 -13.73 3.00 16.93
N ASP A 124 -13.88 4.25 17.38
CA ASP A 124 -15.12 4.81 17.91
C ASP A 124 -16.17 5.10 16.83
N GLU A 125 -15.75 5.18 15.56
CA GLU A 125 -16.64 5.38 14.41
C GLU A 125 -17.15 4.06 13.81
N LEU A 126 -16.63 2.93 14.26
CA LEU A 126 -16.85 1.62 13.65
C LEU A 126 -17.70 0.70 14.55
N PRO A 127 -18.56 -0.14 13.94
CA PRO A 127 -19.30 -1.14 14.69
C PRO A 127 -18.36 -2.14 15.36
N ARG A 128 -18.79 -2.70 16.49
CA ARG A 128 -18.10 -3.80 17.15
C ARG A 128 -18.50 -5.13 16.51
N ALA A 129 -17.53 -5.97 16.20
CA ALA A 129 -17.77 -7.31 15.71
C ALA A 129 -18.39 -8.18 16.82
N ALA A 130 -19.44 -8.93 16.49
CA ALA A 130 -20.11 -9.83 17.44
C ALA A 130 -19.29 -11.11 17.73
N ALA A 131 -18.40 -11.47 16.82
CA ALA A 131 -17.47 -12.61 16.94
C ALA A 131 -16.17 -12.30 16.20
N LEU A 132 -15.11 -13.06 16.48
CA LEU A 132 -13.76 -12.82 15.96
C LEU A 132 -13.73 -12.93 14.42
N GLU A 133 -14.40 -13.94 13.89
CA GLU A 133 -14.56 -14.25 12.48
C GLU A 133 -15.30 -13.16 11.68
N HIS A 134 -15.99 -12.25 12.37
CA HIS A 134 -16.68 -11.11 11.75
C HIS A 134 -15.90 -9.80 11.86
N SER A 135 -14.67 -9.84 12.38
CA SER A 135 -13.84 -8.64 12.54
C SER A 135 -12.97 -8.35 11.32
N GLY A 136 -12.58 -7.09 11.19
CA GLY A 136 -11.77 -6.59 10.08
C GLY A 136 -12.62 -6.18 8.88
N THR A 137 -12.01 -6.25 7.70
CA THR A 137 -12.60 -5.84 6.43
C THR A 137 -12.39 -6.94 5.41
N ASP A 138 -13.48 -7.46 4.83
CA ASP A 138 -13.38 -8.41 3.72
C ASP A 138 -13.05 -7.69 2.40
N ALA A 139 -12.58 -8.43 1.39
CA ALA A 139 -12.16 -7.85 0.11
C ALA A 139 -13.32 -7.19 -0.67
N THR A 140 -14.54 -7.73 -0.54
CA THR A 140 -15.74 -7.17 -1.20
C THR A 140 -16.18 -5.88 -0.52
N GLY A 141 -16.17 -5.84 0.81
CA GLY A 141 -16.40 -4.65 1.63
C GLY A 141 -15.37 -3.58 1.32
N LEU A 142 -14.08 -3.93 1.26
CA LEU A 142 -13.02 -2.98 0.93
C LEU A 142 -13.21 -2.36 -0.46
N LEU A 143 -13.51 -3.18 -1.48
CA LEU A 143 -13.82 -2.70 -2.84
C LEU A 143 -14.95 -1.67 -2.81
N ARG A 144 -16.09 -2.02 -2.19
CA ARG A 144 -17.25 -1.12 -2.09
C ARG A 144 -16.93 0.14 -1.31
N GLY A 145 -16.16 0.01 -0.23
CA GLY A 145 -15.76 1.13 0.61
C GLY A 145 -14.88 2.13 -0.12
N VAL A 146 -13.95 1.64 -0.96
CA VAL A 146 -13.11 2.49 -1.81
C VAL A 146 -13.96 3.25 -2.82
N GLU A 147 -14.83 2.56 -3.58
CA GLU A 147 -15.67 3.20 -4.58
C GLU A 147 -16.65 4.20 -3.95
N ALA A 148 -17.26 3.84 -2.82
CA ALA A 148 -18.16 4.74 -2.10
C ALA A 148 -17.46 5.98 -1.53
N ALA A 149 -16.25 5.83 -0.99
CA ALA A 149 -15.51 6.94 -0.39
C ALA A 149 -14.83 7.83 -1.44
N ALA A 150 -14.33 7.25 -2.54
CA ALA A 150 -13.69 7.99 -3.62
C ALA A 150 -14.69 8.59 -4.63
N GLY A 151 -15.91 8.06 -4.70
CA GLY A 151 -16.94 8.47 -5.66
C GLY A 151 -16.69 7.94 -7.07
N ASP A 152 -17.12 8.68 -8.08
CA ASP A 152 -16.94 8.36 -9.51
C ASP A 152 -15.51 8.54 -10.03
N ARG A 153 -14.56 8.87 -9.15
CA ARG A 153 -13.16 9.15 -9.51
C ARG A 153 -12.31 7.90 -9.64
N VAL A 154 -12.70 6.82 -8.97
CA VAL A 154 -11.90 5.59 -8.88
C VAL A 154 -12.78 4.39 -9.11
N VAL A 155 -12.23 3.43 -9.84
CA VAL A 155 -12.79 2.11 -10.08
C VAL A 155 -11.83 1.05 -9.55
N VAL A 156 -12.36 -0.08 -9.10
CA VAL A 156 -11.54 -1.18 -8.58
C VAL A 156 -11.68 -2.39 -9.50
N VAL A 157 -10.54 -2.89 -10.01
CA VAL A 157 -10.46 -4.12 -10.79
C VAL A 157 -9.91 -5.25 -9.90
N PRO A 158 -10.76 -6.16 -9.40
CA PRO A 158 -10.34 -7.24 -8.52
C PRO A 158 -9.79 -8.43 -9.32
N VAL A 159 -8.67 -9.00 -8.85
CA VAL A 159 -8.03 -10.18 -9.45
C VAL A 159 -7.88 -11.27 -8.37
N PRO A 160 -8.60 -12.40 -8.46
CA PRO A 160 -8.48 -13.50 -7.51
C PRO A 160 -7.08 -14.10 -7.53
N GLY A 161 -6.48 -14.26 -6.35
CA GLY A 161 -5.14 -14.81 -6.20
C GLY A 161 -5.05 -16.31 -6.48
N SER A 162 -6.18 -17.03 -6.51
CA SER A 162 -6.22 -18.41 -7.01
C SER A 162 -5.84 -18.54 -8.50
N ALA A 163 -5.81 -17.43 -9.24
CA ALA A 163 -5.35 -17.36 -10.62
C ALA A 163 -3.94 -16.77 -10.78
N LEU A 164 -3.28 -16.36 -9.68
CA LEU A 164 -1.99 -15.69 -9.68
C LEU A 164 -0.89 -16.66 -9.23
N ASP A 165 -0.36 -17.46 -10.15
CA ASP A 165 0.96 -18.06 -9.95
C ASP A 165 2.08 -16.99 -10.09
N ALA A 166 3.31 -17.36 -9.76
CA ALA A 166 4.45 -16.44 -9.80
C ALA A 166 4.67 -15.81 -11.19
N GLY A 167 4.51 -16.60 -12.26
CA GLY A 167 4.70 -16.12 -13.63
C GLY A 167 3.60 -15.15 -14.04
N ALA A 168 2.34 -15.47 -13.74
CA ALA A 168 1.20 -14.62 -14.02
C ALA A 168 1.25 -13.30 -13.22
N LEU A 169 1.65 -13.37 -11.93
CA LEU A 169 1.84 -12.18 -11.10
C LEU A 169 2.95 -11.29 -11.62
N GLY A 170 4.13 -11.84 -11.90
CA GLY A 170 5.26 -11.08 -12.45
C GLY A 170 4.92 -10.44 -13.80
N ALA A 171 4.23 -11.17 -14.67
CA ALA A 171 3.77 -10.66 -15.96
C ALA A 171 2.74 -9.52 -15.82
N LEU A 172 1.78 -9.63 -14.89
CA LEU A 172 0.82 -8.58 -14.61
C LEU A 172 1.52 -7.32 -14.07
N LEU A 173 2.43 -7.46 -13.10
CA LEU A 173 3.15 -6.33 -12.53
C LEU A 173 4.03 -5.62 -13.57
N GLU A 174 4.70 -6.37 -14.45
CA GLU A 174 5.47 -5.80 -15.55
C GLU A 174 4.59 -5.06 -16.56
N ARG A 175 3.40 -5.60 -16.90
CA ARG A 175 2.43 -4.93 -17.78
C ARG A 175 1.91 -3.64 -17.17
N LEU A 176 1.55 -3.64 -15.90
CA LEU A 176 1.13 -2.44 -15.16
C LEU A 176 2.25 -1.38 -15.17
N ARG A 177 3.51 -1.81 -14.95
CA ARG A 177 4.69 -0.94 -15.02
C ARG A 177 4.87 -0.33 -16.41
N ALA A 178 4.85 -1.16 -17.44
CA ALA A 178 5.11 -0.77 -18.83
C ALA A 178 4.00 0.09 -19.43
N ALA A 179 2.75 -0.04 -18.95
CA ALA A 179 1.62 0.76 -19.42
C ALA A 179 1.76 2.25 -19.08
N GLY A 180 2.54 2.61 -18.06
CA GLY A 180 2.83 4.00 -17.70
C GLY A 180 1.62 4.78 -17.14
N ARG A 181 0.51 4.10 -16.86
CA ARG A 181 -0.72 4.68 -16.31
C ARG A 181 -0.76 4.53 -14.80
N PRO A 182 -1.11 5.58 -14.03
CA PRO A 182 -1.18 5.49 -12.59
C PRO A 182 -2.13 4.39 -12.13
N VAL A 183 -1.66 3.53 -11.22
CA VAL A 183 -2.45 2.43 -10.66
C VAL A 183 -2.06 2.20 -9.21
N GLY A 184 -3.06 2.16 -8.34
CA GLY A 184 -2.88 1.71 -6.96
C GLY A 184 -3.01 0.19 -6.90
N VAL A 185 -2.07 -0.52 -6.29
CA VAL A 185 -2.14 -1.99 -6.18
C VAL A 185 -2.21 -2.39 -4.72
N VAL A 186 -3.38 -2.82 -4.29
CA VAL A 186 -3.61 -3.36 -2.93
C VAL A 186 -3.62 -4.88 -3.00
N ALA A 187 -2.83 -5.54 -2.16
CA ALA A 187 -2.75 -6.99 -2.10
C ALA A 187 -3.32 -7.50 -0.77
N ASN A 188 -4.30 -8.41 -0.84
CA ASN A 188 -4.75 -9.21 0.31
C ASN A 188 -3.95 -10.50 0.35
N VAL A 189 -3.15 -10.67 1.39
CA VAL A 189 -2.12 -11.70 1.50
C VAL A 189 -2.26 -12.49 2.80
N ARG A 190 -1.81 -13.75 2.78
CA ARG A 190 -1.44 -14.47 3.99
C ARG A 190 -0.03 -14.04 4.36
N THR A 191 0.23 -13.61 5.59
CA THR A 191 1.55 -13.06 5.92
C THR A 191 2.63 -14.12 6.01
N GLY A 192 2.32 -15.37 6.37
CA GLY A 192 3.28 -16.46 6.53
C GLY A 192 4.31 -16.58 5.39
N PRO A 193 3.88 -16.78 4.12
CA PRO A 193 4.82 -16.93 3.00
C PRO A 193 5.71 -15.70 2.75
N ILE A 194 5.28 -14.49 3.13
CA ILE A 194 6.00 -13.23 2.88
C ILE A 194 6.62 -12.61 4.15
N SER A 195 6.60 -13.35 5.25
CA SER A 195 7.10 -12.89 6.54
C SER A 195 8.63 -12.91 6.56
N PRO A 196 9.27 -11.96 7.26
CA PRO A 196 10.70 -12.04 7.49
C PRO A 196 11.10 -13.36 8.16
N PRO A 197 12.30 -13.90 7.88
CA PRO A 197 12.76 -15.14 8.51
C PRO A 197 12.69 -15.07 10.04
N GLY A 198 12.08 -16.10 10.64
CA GLY A 198 11.91 -16.21 12.09
C GLY A 198 10.68 -15.52 12.66
N ALA A 199 9.95 -14.73 11.86
CA ALA A 199 8.66 -14.19 12.29
C ALA A 199 7.59 -15.31 12.31
N THR A 200 6.82 -15.37 13.38
CA THR A 200 5.70 -16.31 13.57
C THR A 200 4.35 -15.72 13.19
N TRP A 201 4.35 -14.50 12.67
CA TRP A 201 3.14 -13.72 12.37
C TRP A 201 2.49 -14.21 11.08
N ASP A 202 1.39 -14.96 11.22
CA ASP A 202 0.67 -15.57 10.11
C ASP A 202 -0.83 -15.26 10.16
N VAL A 203 -1.24 -14.17 9.53
CA VAL A 203 -2.62 -13.64 9.50
C VAL A 203 -3.03 -13.25 8.08
N GLY A 204 -4.32 -12.97 7.89
CA GLY A 204 -4.75 -12.24 6.69
C GLY A 204 -4.40 -10.77 6.83
N HIS A 205 -3.82 -10.18 5.79
CA HIS A 205 -3.31 -8.82 5.83
C HIS A 205 -3.47 -8.11 4.48
N PHE A 206 -3.53 -6.79 4.50
CA PHE A 206 -3.51 -5.98 3.30
C PHE A 206 -2.24 -5.12 3.25
N VAL A 207 -1.61 -5.08 2.08
CA VAL A 207 -0.39 -4.29 1.82
C VAL A 207 -0.52 -3.57 0.49
N VAL A 208 0.34 -2.59 0.22
CA VAL A 208 0.46 -1.96 -1.11
C VAL A 208 1.66 -2.52 -1.87
N LEU A 209 1.51 -2.77 -3.17
CA LEU A 209 2.63 -3.09 -4.06
C LEU A 209 3.08 -1.82 -4.77
N LEU A 210 4.38 -1.53 -4.70
CA LEU A 210 4.95 -0.24 -5.09
C LEU A 210 5.88 -0.34 -6.29
N ALA A 211 6.56 -1.48 -6.45
CA ALA A 211 7.53 -1.68 -7.53
C ALA A 211 7.60 -3.16 -7.91
N HIS A 212 8.11 -3.42 -9.10
CA HIS A 212 8.48 -4.75 -9.58
C HIS A 212 9.87 -4.71 -10.21
N ASP A 213 10.75 -5.58 -9.71
CA ASP A 213 12.10 -5.79 -10.21
C ASP A 213 12.20 -7.22 -10.77
N PRO A 214 12.04 -7.40 -12.10
CA PRO A 214 11.98 -8.73 -12.72
C PRO A 214 13.32 -9.47 -12.70
N GLU A 215 14.44 -8.75 -12.56
CA GLU A 215 15.77 -9.35 -12.58
C GLU A 215 16.21 -9.87 -11.21
N GLY A 216 15.51 -9.48 -10.14
CA GLY A 216 15.88 -9.84 -8.77
C GLY A 216 17.29 -9.33 -8.46
N GLY A 217 17.43 -8.06 -8.10
CA GLY A 217 18.70 -7.32 -8.01
C GLY A 217 20.01 -8.10 -7.89
N SER A 218 21.01 -7.70 -8.67
CA SER A 218 22.33 -8.34 -8.79
C SER A 218 23.16 -8.27 -7.49
N GLY A 219 22.82 -9.08 -6.49
CA GLY A 219 23.54 -9.22 -5.23
C GLY A 219 24.02 -10.65 -4.99
N PRO A 220 25.14 -10.87 -4.27
CA PRO A 220 25.53 -12.21 -3.85
C PRO A 220 24.45 -12.80 -2.93
N GLY A 221 23.91 -13.95 -3.34
CA GLY A 221 22.75 -14.58 -2.69
C GLY A 221 21.39 -14.15 -3.26
N SER A 222 21.35 -13.41 -4.37
CA SER A 222 20.09 -13.13 -5.06
C SER A 222 19.55 -14.43 -5.66
N GLU A 223 18.39 -14.84 -5.19
CA GLU A 223 17.62 -15.92 -5.80
C GLU A 223 17.20 -15.47 -7.20
N SER A 224 17.41 -16.33 -8.20
CA SER A 224 16.90 -16.08 -9.53
C SER A 224 15.36 -16.05 -9.47
N GLY A 225 14.77 -14.85 -9.52
CA GLY A 225 13.34 -14.65 -9.41
C GLY A 225 13.00 -13.17 -9.34
N GLY A 226 11.84 -12.79 -9.87
CA GLY A 226 11.35 -11.42 -9.76
C GLY A 226 11.02 -11.08 -8.31
N ARG A 227 11.06 -9.79 -7.95
CA ARG A 227 10.64 -9.32 -6.62
C ARG A 227 9.74 -8.11 -6.71
N ALA A 228 8.81 -8.00 -5.77
CA ALA A 228 7.93 -6.86 -5.62
C ALA A 228 8.32 -6.05 -4.38
N LEU A 229 8.28 -4.72 -4.47
CA LEU A 229 8.39 -3.87 -3.30
C LEU A 229 7.03 -3.79 -2.62
N VAL A 230 6.96 -4.30 -1.39
CA VAL A 230 5.78 -4.24 -0.54
C VAL A 230 5.92 -3.04 0.39
N GLY A 231 4.94 -2.14 0.39
CA GLY A 231 4.71 -1.17 1.45
C GLY A 231 3.74 -1.74 2.47
N ASP A 232 4.26 -2.18 3.61
CA ASP A 232 3.46 -2.78 4.68
C ASP A 232 2.84 -1.70 5.58
N THR A 233 1.76 -2.02 6.27
CA THR A 233 1.11 -1.11 7.22
C THR A 233 1.81 -1.11 8.59
N TYR A 234 2.80 -1.97 8.80
CA TYR A 234 3.66 -2.00 9.99
C TYR A 234 5.09 -1.54 9.65
N ALA A 235 5.57 -0.50 10.34
CA ALA A 235 6.90 0.07 10.12
C ALA A 235 8.00 -0.94 10.47
N GLU A 236 7.73 -1.81 11.43
CA GLU A 236 8.61 -2.82 12.03
C GLU A 236 9.06 -3.88 11.03
N LEU A 237 8.31 -4.05 9.94
CA LEU A 237 8.62 -5.01 8.87
C LEU A 237 9.48 -4.41 7.75
N GLY A 238 9.84 -3.12 7.86
CA GLY A 238 10.67 -2.45 6.87
C GLY A 238 12.10 -3.00 6.83
N ALA A 239 12.67 -3.11 5.65
CA ALA A 239 14.07 -3.51 5.49
C ALA A 239 15.02 -2.28 5.64
N PRO A 240 16.23 -2.47 6.18
CA PRO A 240 17.22 -1.40 6.25
C PRO A 240 17.50 -0.78 4.88
N GLY A 241 17.54 0.56 4.83
CA GLY A 241 17.81 1.28 3.59
C GLY A 241 16.61 1.40 2.65
N LEU A 242 15.41 1.00 3.07
CA LEU A 242 14.16 1.34 2.39
C LEU A 242 13.33 2.30 3.26
N PRO A 243 12.29 2.95 2.70
CA PRO A 243 11.32 3.70 3.49
C PRO A 243 10.69 2.82 4.60
N PRO A 244 10.24 3.42 5.73
CA PRO A 244 9.61 2.67 6.81
C PRO A 244 8.52 1.71 6.32
N GLY A 245 8.45 0.50 6.87
CA GLY A 245 7.48 -0.53 6.46
C GLY A 245 7.66 -1.10 5.06
N CYS A 246 8.64 -0.63 4.26
CA CYS A 246 8.88 -1.14 2.92
C CYS A 246 9.91 -2.28 2.92
N ARG A 247 9.63 -3.36 2.19
CA ARG A 247 10.56 -4.48 1.98
C ARG A 247 10.38 -5.12 0.60
N TRP A 248 11.45 -5.67 0.05
CA TRP A 248 11.36 -6.52 -1.14
C TRP A 248 10.90 -7.91 -0.76
N VAL A 249 9.98 -8.46 -1.54
CA VAL A 249 9.42 -9.81 -1.39
C VAL A 249 9.54 -10.54 -2.72
N ALA A 250 9.97 -11.80 -2.72
CA ALA A 250 10.00 -12.63 -3.92
C ALA A 250 8.59 -12.77 -4.53
N VAL A 251 8.48 -12.69 -5.85
CA VAL A 251 7.19 -12.81 -6.55
C VAL A 251 6.57 -14.18 -6.31
N GLU A 252 7.37 -15.22 -6.17
CA GLU A 252 6.94 -16.58 -5.83
C GLU A 252 6.26 -16.64 -4.47
N ALA A 253 6.90 -16.08 -3.44
CA ALA A 253 6.34 -16.00 -2.09
C ALA A 253 5.07 -15.14 -2.04
N LEU A 254 5.05 -14.05 -2.80
CA LEU A 254 3.87 -13.18 -2.90
C LEU A 254 2.70 -13.89 -3.60
N ALA A 255 2.95 -14.63 -4.67
CA ALA A 255 1.95 -15.44 -5.35
C ALA A 255 1.38 -16.52 -4.42
N GLU A 256 2.23 -17.23 -3.67
CA GLU A 256 1.79 -18.18 -2.65
C GLU A 256 0.88 -17.50 -1.60
N ALA A 257 1.30 -16.33 -1.09
CA ALA A 257 0.52 -15.56 -0.14
C ALA A 257 -0.83 -15.06 -0.70
N LEU A 258 -0.91 -14.77 -1.99
CA LEU A 258 -2.13 -14.38 -2.69
C LEU A 258 -3.05 -15.58 -3.01
N ALA A 259 -2.51 -16.78 -3.16
CA ALA A 259 -3.30 -17.98 -3.43
C ALA A 259 -3.81 -18.68 -2.15
N ALA A 260 -3.29 -18.29 -0.98
CA ALA A 260 -3.61 -18.94 0.29
C ALA A 260 -5.09 -18.81 0.69
N PRO A 261 -5.68 -19.85 1.32
CA PRO A 261 -7.07 -19.83 1.79
C PRO A 261 -7.33 -18.77 2.89
N PRO A 262 -8.61 -18.43 3.16
CA PRO A 262 -9.83 -18.93 2.51
C PRO A 262 -10.12 -18.32 1.11
N GLY A 263 -9.38 -17.28 0.73
CA GLY A 263 -9.41 -16.63 -0.57
C GLY A 263 -8.78 -15.25 -0.46
N ARG A 264 -7.99 -14.88 -1.47
CA ARG A 264 -7.08 -13.73 -1.45
C ARG A 264 -6.89 -13.20 -2.87
N GLY A 265 -6.15 -12.11 -3.05
CA GLY A 265 -5.96 -11.52 -4.37
C GLY A 265 -5.53 -10.06 -4.37
N LEU A 266 -5.65 -9.43 -5.54
CA LEU A 266 -5.29 -8.04 -5.77
C LEU A 266 -6.54 -7.19 -6.02
N LEU A 267 -6.52 -5.95 -5.52
CA LEU A 267 -7.44 -4.89 -5.93
C LEU A 267 -6.61 -3.83 -6.66
N LEU A 268 -6.84 -3.68 -7.96
CA LEU A 268 -6.20 -2.66 -8.78
C LEU A 268 -7.10 -1.43 -8.81
N LEU A 269 -6.64 -0.32 -8.24
CA LEU A 269 -7.34 0.95 -8.20
C LEU A 269 -6.89 1.76 -9.42
N ALA A 270 -7.83 2.18 -10.24
CA ALA A 270 -7.60 3.00 -11.43
C ALA A 270 -8.46 4.27 -11.37
N GLY A 271 -8.03 5.34 -12.05
CA GLY A 271 -8.95 6.43 -12.39
C GLY A 271 -10.09 5.90 -13.27
N HIS A 272 -11.28 6.49 -13.19
CA HIS A 272 -12.42 6.05 -13.99
C HIS A 272 -12.13 6.08 -15.50
N GLU A 273 -11.34 7.05 -15.96
CA GLU A 273 -10.88 7.17 -17.34
C GLU A 273 -9.92 6.04 -17.78
N ASP A 274 -9.28 5.37 -16.82
CA ASP A 274 -8.30 4.31 -17.05
C ASP A 274 -8.88 2.90 -16.83
N GLU A 275 -10.16 2.78 -16.45
CA GLU A 275 -10.82 1.51 -16.13
C GLU A 275 -10.61 0.45 -17.22
N ALA A 276 -10.99 0.78 -18.45
CA ALA A 276 -10.94 -0.14 -19.58
C ALA A 276 -9.51 -0.55 -19.92
N ALA A 277 -8.54 0.35 -19.73
CA ALA A 277 -7.13 0.05 -19.96
C ALA A 277 -6.59 -0.90 -18.90
N VAL A 278 -6.85 -0.65 -17.61
CA VAL A 278 -6.38 -1.51 -16.51
C VAL A 278 -7.08 -2.88 -16.56
N ALA A 279 -8.38 -2.93 -16.82
CA ALA A 279 -9.09 -4.19 -17.03
C ALA A 279 -8.54 -4.96 -18.25
N GLY A 280 -8.23 -4.26 -19.35
CA GLY A 280 -7.59 -4.85 -20.52
C GLY A 280 -6.23 -5.48 -20.22
N LEU A 281 -5.42 -4.89 -19.34
CA LEU A 281 -4.14 -5.48 -18.91
C LEU A 281 -4.33 -6.80 -18.15
N VAL A 282 -5.39 -6.91 -17.35
CA VAL A 282 -5.74 -8.15 -16.63
C VAL A 282 -6.23 -9.20 -17.62
N ASP A 283 -7.11 -8.82 -18.55
CA ASP A 283 -7.65 -9.71 -19.59
C ASP A 283 -6.53 -10.21 -20.54
N ASP A 284 -5.60 -9.33 -20.94
CA ASP A 284 -4.42 -9.65 -21.77
C ASP A 284 -3.40 -10.57 -21.05
N ALA A 285 -3.42 -10.57 -19.72
CA ALA A 285 -2.65 -11.52 -18.91
C ALA A 285 -3.37 -12.88 -18.78
N GLY A 286 -4.58 -13.03 -19.33
CA GLY A 286 -5.39 -14.24 -19.24
C GLY A 286 -5.98 -14.46 -17.85
N LEU A 287 -6.06 -13.41 -17.03
CA LEU A 287 -6.49 -13.49 -15.64
C LEU A 287 -7.99 -13.22 -15.51
N PRO A 288 -8.72 -13.99 -14.68
CA PRO A 288 -10.11 -13.68 -14.39
C PRO A 288 -10.21 -12.42 -13.54
N ARG A 289 -11.32 -11.69 -13.71
CA ARG A 289 -11.73 -10.60 -12.82
C ARG A 289 -12.82 -11.10 -11.88
N GLY A 290 -12.72 -10.73 -10.61
CA GLY A 290 -13.72 -11.10 -9.61
C GLY A 290 -13.24 -10.91 -8.18
N VAL A 291 -14.19 -10.66 -7.28
CA VAL A 291 -13.92 -10.66 -5.84
C VAL A 291 -13.93 -12.10 -5.30
N TRP A 292 -13.18 -12.32 -4.22
CA TRP A 292 -13.09 -13.59 -3.51
C TRP A 292 -13.73 -13.49 -2.13
N ALA A 293 -14.03 -14.64 -1.52
CA ALA A 293 -14.39 -14.72 -0.12
C ALA A 293 -13.12 -14.73 0.75
N THR A 294 -13.10 -13.91 1.81
CA THR A 294 -12.02 -13.86 2.81
C THR A 294 -12.47 -14.42 4.15
#